data_AF-A0A6G0SLV2-F1
#
_entry.id   AF-A0A6G0SLV2-F1
#
_cell.length_a   1.000
_cell.length_b   1.000
_cell.length_c   1.000
_cell.angle_alpha   90.00
_cell.angle_beta   90.00
_cell.angle_gamma   90.00
#
_symmetry.space_group_name_H-M   'P 1'
#
loop_
_entity.id
_entity.type
_entity.pdbx_description
1 polymer ?
#
loop_
_entity_poly.entity_id
_entity_poly.type
_entity_poly.pdbx_seq_one_letter_code
_entity_poly.pdbx_strand_id
1 'polypeptide(L)'
;MATEDNNSGLRTGESKRRKCTYAARREKTKELRQEIRRLESQVAVLKIRSAKPGQESEVDAMLKQTAEENTMMRDSAKKHQLQVAKMQSAINQCLRTQQSHPLYTYISLPQHWDERKTKLTAIREEKLRNAYNFVMDPGYIVDVDKTTYSDELFE
;
A
#
# COMPACT_ATOMS: atom_id res chain seq x y z
N MET A 1 -3.37 16.16 -90.15
CA MET A 1 -4.28 15.00 -90.28
C MET A 1 -3.68 13.89 -89.43
N ALA A 2 -4.45 13.40 -88.45
CA ALA A 2 -4.34 12.12 -87.73
C ALA A 2 -2.96 11.66 -87.21
N THR A 3 -2.84 11.57 -85.87
CA THR A 3 -2.59 10.30 -85.10
C THR A 3 -1.09 9.94 -85.07
N GLU A 4 -0.49 9.47 -83.97
CA GLU A 4 -0.93 8.38 -83.11
C GLU A 4 -0.35 8.50 -81.70
N ASP A 5 -1.15 7.99 -80.78
CA ASP A 5 -0.86 7.55 -79.43
C ASP A 5 0.47 6.80 -79.30
N ASN A 6 1.11 6.90 -78.12
CA ASN A 6 1.45 5.68 -77.38
C ASN A 6 1.82 5.98 -75.92
N ASN A 7 0.77 5.94 -75.11
CA ASN A 7 0.79 5.54 -73.71
C ASN A 7 1.52 4.18 -73.56
N SER A 8 2.75 4.17 -73.05
CA SER A 8 3.38 2.96 -72.53
C SER A 8 3.61 3.12 -71.03
N GLY A 9 2.59 2.71 -70.28
CA GLY A 9 2.66 2.61 -68.84
C GLY A 9 3.81 1.69 -68.41
N LEU A 10 4.81 2.26 -67.74
CA LEU A 10 5.77 1.47 -66.99
C LEU A 10 5.16 1.12 -65.64
N ARG A 11 4.37 0.04 -65.65
CA ARG A 11 4.00 -0.71 -64.45
C ARG A 11 5.26 -1.29 -63.82
N THR A 12 5.89 -0.56 -62.89
CA THR A 12 6.72 -1.20 -61.87
C THR A 12 5.87 -1.38 -60.62
N GLY A 13 4.99 -2.38 -60.69
CA GLY A 13 4.44 -2.99 -59.50
C GLY A 13 5.56 -3.73 -58.77
N GLU A 14 6.43 -2.99 -58.07
CA GLU A 14 7.31 -3.57 -57.07
C GLU A 14 6.41 -4.15 -55.99
N SER A 15 6.12 -5.45 -56.12
CA SER A 15 5.58 -6.21 -55.01
C SER A 15 6.49 -5.95 -53.81
N LYS A 16 5.98 -5.23 -52.80
CA LYS A 16 6.71 -4.96 -51.55
C LYS A 16 6.94 -6.29 -50.87
N ARG A 17 7.99 -7.02 -51.29
CA ARG A 17 8.42 -8.26 -50.66
C ARG A 17 8.60 -7.92 -49.18
N ARG A 18 7.86 -8.61 -48.32
CA ARG A 18 8.00 -8.46 -46.86
C ARG A 18 9.48 -8.62 -46.55
N LYS A 19 10.10 -7.57 -46.02
CA LYS A 19 11.48 -7.64 -45.56
C LYS A 19 11.59 -8.79 -44.56
N CYS A 20 12.63 -9.61 -44.68
CA CYS A 20 12.94 -10.63 -43.68
C CYS A 20 12.93 -9.99 -42.29
N THR A 21 12.41 -10.71 -41.29
CA THR A 21 12.21 -10.24 -39.90
C THR A 21 13.47 -9.60 -39.32
N TYR A 22 14.65 -10.15 -39.65
CA TYR A 22 15.94 -9.60 -39.26
C TYR A 22 16.20 -8.21 -39.86
N ALA A 23 15.93 -8.01 -41.15
CA ALA A 23 16.11 -6.73 -41.82
C ALA A 23 15.16 -5.66 -41.27
N ALA A 24 13.89 -6.02 -41.01
CA ALA A 24 12.93 -5.12 -40.39
C ALA A 24 13.34 -4.72 -38.96
N ARG A 25 13.84 -5.66 -38.15
CA ARG A 25 14.37 -5.39 -36.80
C ARG A 25 15.61 -4.49 -36.85
N ARG A 26 16.54 -4.73 -37.78
CA ARG A 26 17.77 -3.93 -37.91
C ARG A 26 17.46 -2.48 -38.26
N GLU A 27 16.53 -2.23 -39.18
CA GLU A 27 16.12 -0.87 -39.54
C GLU A 27 15.43 -0.16 -38.36
N LYS A 28 14.50 -0.83 -37.67
CA LYS A 28 13.87 -0.28 -36.47
C LYS A 28 14.88 0.07 -35.37
N THR A 29 15.89 -0.77 -35.16
CA THR A 29 16.98 -0.47 -34.22
C THR A 29 17.80 0.74 -34.65
N LYS A 30 18.03 0.94 -35.95
CA LYS A 30 18.71 2.15 -36.45
C LYS A 30 17.87 3.41 -36.24
N GLU A 31 16.57 3.34 -36.54
CA GLU A 31 15.62 4.44 -36.33
C GLU A 31 15.58 4.84 -34.85
N LEU A 32 15.42 3.88 -33.93
CA LEU A 32 15.42 4.14 -32.50
C LEU A 32 16.75 4.76 -32.02
N ARG A 33 17.89 4.30 -32.54
CA ARG A 33 19.20 4.90 -32.22
C ARG A 33 19.36 6.31 -32.78
N GLN A 34 18.74 6.62 -33.92
CA GLN A 34 18.71 7.99 -34.44
C GLN A 34 17.83 8.87 -33.55
N GLU A 35 16.68 8.36 -33.11
CA GLU A 35 15.78 9.09 -32.23
C GLU A 35 16.39 9.36 -30.86
N ILE A 36 17.08 8.37 -30.27
CA ILE A 36 17.86 8.57 -29.04
C ILE A 36 18.86 9.70 -29.22
N ARG A 37 19.68 9.68 -30.30
CA ARG A 37 20.65 10.74 -30.57
C ARG A 37 19.99 12.11 -30.77
N ARG A 38 18.83 12.15 -31.44
CA ARG A 38 18.05 13.37 -31.64
C ARG A 38 17.55 13.93 -30.31
N LEU A 39 17.03 13.07 -29.43
CA LEU A 39 16.52 13.44 -28.12
C LEU A 39 17.65 13.88 -27.19
N GLU A 40 18.78 13.15 -27.16
CA GLU A 40 19.98 13.53 -26.40
C GLU A 40 20.49 14.91 -26.84
N SER A 41 20.51 15.18 -28.15
CA SER A 41 20.90 16.49 -28.68
C SER A 41 19.92 17.60 -28.23
N GLN A 42 18.60 17.34 -28.29
CA GLN A 42 17.60 18.31 -27.79
C GLN A 42 17.76 18.57 -26.30
N VAL A 43 17.99 17.53 -25.50
CA VAL A 43 18.24 17.67 -24.06
C VAL A 43 19.51 18.49 -23.80
N ALA A 44 20.59 18.26 -24.56
CA ALA A 44 21.81 19.05 -24.44
C ALA A 44 21.59 20.52 -24.76
N VAL A 45 20.87 20.84 -25.85
CA VAL A 45 20.52 22.23 -26.20
C VAL A 45 19.63 22.86 -25.14
N LEU A 46 18.63 22.14 -24.64
CA LEU A 46 17.74 22.63 -23.59
C LEU A 46 18.50 22.90 -22.30
N LYS A 47 19.43 22.02 -21.90
CA LYS A 47 20.32 22.23 -20.76
C LYS A 47 21.18 23.48 -20.93
N ILE A 48 21.81 23.67 -22.08
CA ILE A 48 22.61 24.88 -22.35
C ILE A 48 21.73 26.14 -22.33
N ARG A 49 20.49 26.06 -22.83
CA ARG A 49 19.54 27.17 -22.85
C ARG A 49 18.95 27.48 -21.46
N SER A 50 18.80 26.46 -20.61
CA SER A 50 18.35 26.60 -19.22
C SER A 50 19.47 27.00 -18.26
N ALA A 51 20.72 26.72 -18.63
CA ALA A 51 21.92 27.11 -17.90
C ALA A 51 22.15 28.63 -17.98
N LYS A 52 21.28 29.42 -17.32
CA LYS A 52 21.75 30.68 -16.74
C LYS A 52 22.80 30.32 -15.68
N PRO A 53 24.04 30.83 -15.76
CA PRO A 53 25.06 30.54 -14.76
C PRO A 53 24.55 31.02 -13.40
N GLY A 54 24.24 30.08 -12.50
CA GLY A 54 23.67 30.32 -11.17
C GLY A 54 22.36 29.58 -10.86
N GLN A 55 21.42 29.52 -11.80
CA GLN A 55 20.08 28.97 -11.51
C GLN A 55 20.05 27.44 -11.39
N GLU A 56 20.85 26.70 -12.17
CA GLU A 56 20.90 25.23 -12.05
C GLU A 56 21.46 24.79 -10.69
N SER A 57 22.43 25.54 -10.15
CA SER A 57 23.00 25.28 -8.82
C SER A 57 22.04 25.63 -7.70
N GLU A 58 21.24 26.69 -7.86
CA GLU A 58 20.24 27.12 -6.87
C GLU A 58 19.04 26.17 -6.83
N VAL A 59 18.57 25.71 -8.00
CA VAL A 59 17.49 24.72 -8.10
C VAL A 59 17.93 23.36 -7.54
N ASP A 60 19.16 22.91 -7.81
CA ASP A 60 19.69 21.66 -7.24
C ASP A 60 19.88 21.76 -5.73
N ALA A 61 20.33 22.92 -5.20
CA ALA A 61 20.42 23.17 -3.78
C ALA A 61 19.04 23.18 -3.10
N MET A 62 18.04 23.83 -3.71
CA MET A 62 16.66 23.85 -3.20
C MET A 62 16.02 22.46 -3.23
N LEU A 63 16.29 21.67 -4.27
CA LEU A 63 15.80 20.30 -4.39
C LEU A 63 16.41 19.40 -3.31
N LYS A 64 17.72 19.53 -3.05
CA LYS A 64 18.41 18.83 -1.95
C LYS A 64 17.84 19.21 -0.59
N GLN A 65 17.67 20.50 -0.33
CA GLN A 65 17.07 20.99 0.91
C GLN A 65 15.65 20.43 1.11
N THR A 66 14.82 20.45 0.06
CA THR A 66 13.46 19.89 0.10
C THR A 66 13.48 18.37 0.31
N ALA A 67 14.44 17.67 -0.28
CA ALA A 67 14.60 16.23 -0.07
C ALA A 67 15.00 15.92 1.38
N GLU A 68 15.94 16.67 1.95
CA GLU A 68 16.36 16.57 3.34
C GLU A 68 15.18 16.82 4.30
N GLU A 69 14.43 17.90 4.09
CA GLU A 69 13.25 18.22 4.90
C GLU A 69 12.19 17.10 4.83
N ASN A 70 11.95 16.56 3.63
CA ASN A 70 11.04 15.42 3.45
C ASN A 70 11.53 14.15 4.17
N THR A 71 12.85 13.90 4.20
CA THR A 71 13.39 12.77 4.96
C THR A 71 13.18 12.96 6.46
N MET A 72 13.44 14.17 6.98
CA MET A 72 13.21 14.50 8.39
C MET A 72 11.74 14.34 8.77
N MET A 73 10.81 14.86 7.96
CA MET A 73 9.37 14.71 8.20
C MET A 73 8.94 13.25 8.19
N ARG A 74 9.44 12.46 7.24
CA ARG A 74 9.13 11.03 7.14
C ARG A 74 9.66 10.26 8.35
N ASP A 75 10.84 10.58 8.84
CA ASP A 75 11.42 9.94 10.02
C ASP A 75 10.66 10.30 11.30
N SER A 76 10.22 11.55 11.43
CA SER A 76 9.30 11.98 12.49
C SER A 76 7.97 11.22 12.45
N ALA A 77 7.37 11.10 11.26
CA ALA A 77 6.13 10.36 11.06
C ALA A 77 6.28 8.87 11.45
N LYS A 78 7.36 8.23 11.01
CA LYS A 78 7.68 6.83 11.39
C LYS A 78 7.86 6.68 12.90
N LYS A 79 8.55 7.64 13.54
CA LYS A 79 8.73 7.65 15.00
C LYS A 79 7.38 7.73 15.72
N HIS A 80 6.48 8.61 15.27
CA HIS A 80 5.13 8.71 15.84
C HIS A 80 4.33 7.42 15.62
N GLN A 81 4.36 6.85 14.42
CA GLN A 81 3.68 5.59 14.12
C GLN A 81 4.18 4.46 15.02
N LEU A 82 5.49 4.37 15.27
CA LEU A 82 6.06 3.39 16.19
C LEU A 82 5.57 3.60 17.63
N GLN A 83 5.46 4.84 18.09
CA GLN A 83 4.93 5.12 19.43
C GLN A 83 3.45 4.73 19.55
N VAL A 84 2.65 5.03 18.53
CA VAL A 84 1.24 4.59 18.48
C VAL A 84 1.15 3.07 18.50
N ALA A 85 1.94 2.37 17.69
CA ALA A 85 1.98 0.91 17.67
C ALA A 85 2.40 0.31 19.02
N LYS A 86 3.38 0.92 19.70
CA LYS A 86 3.79 0.52 21.07
C LYS A 86 2.66 0.69 22.07
N MET A 87 1.95 1.83 22.03
CA MET A 87 0.81 2.09 22.90
C MET A 87 -0.32 1.10 22.64
N GLN A 88 -0.65 0.84 21.37
CA GLN A 88 -1.65 -0.17 20.99
C GLN A 88 -1.26 -1.57 21.47
N SER A 89 0.01 -1.95 21.35
CA SER A 89 0.52 -3.23 21.86
C SER A 89 0.37 -3.34 23.38
N ALA A 90 0.74 -2.29 24.13
CA ALA A 90 0.60 -2.26 25.58
C ALA A 90 -0.87 -2.32 26.02
N ILE A 91 -1.77 -1.58 25.35
CA ILE A 91 -3.22 -1.64 25.60
C ILE A 91 -3.74 -3.05 25.32
N ASN A 92 -3.39 -3.65 24.19
CA ASN A 92 -3.80 -5.01 23.87
C ASN A 92 -3.28 -6.02 24.91
N GLN A 93 -2.05 -5.88 25.38
CA GLN A 93 -1.53 -6.73 26.45
C GLN A 93 -2.31 -6.56 27.74
N CYS A 94 -2.67 -5.32 28.11
CA CYS A 94 -3.52 -5.04 29.26
C CYS A 94 -4.91 -5.69 29.10
N LEU A 95 -5.53 -5.53 27.92
CA LEU A 95 -6.83 -6.12 27.57
C LEU A 95 -6.81 -7.66 27.50
N ARG A 96 -5.66 -8.27 27.21
CA ARG A 96 -5.46 -9.72 27.24
C ARG A 96 -5.35 -10.29 28.65
N THR A 97 -5.09 -9.46 29.66
CA THR A 97 -5.17 -9.94 31.04
C THR A 97 -6.63 -10.23 31.35
N GLN A 98 -6.93 -11.47 31.77
CA GLN A 98 -8.29 -11.93 32.10
C GLN A 98 -9.03 -10.92 33.00
N GLN A 99 -8.31 -10.23 33.90
CA GLN A 99 -8.87 -9.23 34.82
C GLN A 99 -9.51 -8.00 34.13
N SER A 100 -9.13 -7.70 32.90
CA SER A 100 -9.66 -6.58 32.12
C SER A 100 -10.86 -6.95 31.25
N HIS A 101 -11.18 -8.25 31.13
CA HIS A 101 -12.31 -8.70 30.35
C HIS A 101 -13.62 -8.28 31.04
N PRO A 102 -14.62 -7.70 30.32
CA PRO A 102 -15.85 -7.18 30.93
C PRO A 102 -16.71 -8.26 31.61
N LEU A 103 -16.57 -9.53 31.20
CA LEU A 103 -17.21 -10.67 31.86
C LEU A 103 -16.39 -11.29 33.00
N TYR A 104 -15.14 -10.86 33.18
CA TYR A 104 -14.32 -11.35 34.28
C TYR A 104 -14.86 -10.83 35.61
N THR A 105 -14.95 -11.74 36.57
CA THR A 105 -15.24 -11.37 37.96
C THR A 105 -14.49 -12.34 38.84
N TYR A 106 -13.71 -11.81 39.77
CA TYR A 106 -13.02 -12.62 40.75
C TYR A 106 -14.04 -13.22 41.73
N ILE A 107 -14.12 -14.56 41.79
CA ILE A 107 -15.02 -15.27 42.70
C ILE A 107 -14.18 -16.04 43.71
N SER A 108 -14.26 -15.64 44.99
CA SER A 108 -13.72 -16.42 46.10
C SER A 108 -14.80 -17.37 46.62
N LEU A 109 -14.54 -18.68 46.64
CA LEU A 109 -15.50 -19.66 47.13
C LEU A 109 -15.19 -20.06 48.58
N PRO A 110 -16.19 -20.05 49.48
CA PRO A 110 -16.01 -20.54 50.84
C PRO A 110 -15.77 -22.07 50.86
N GLN A 111 -15.19 -22.53 51.96
CA GLN A 111 -14.85 -23.94 52.15
C GLN A 111 -16.09 -24.81 52.40
N HIS A 112 -17.08 -24.29 53.14
CA HIS A 112 -18.31 -25.00 53.44
C HIS A 112 -19.24 -25.11 52.23
N TRP A 113 -19.86 -26.27 52.07
CA TRP A 113 -20.69 -26.60 50.91
C TRP A 113 -21.92 -25.70 50.78
N ASP A 114 -22.65 -25.51 51.87
CA ASP A 114 -23.91 -24.73 51.85
C ASP A 114 -23.65 -23.24 51.58
N GLU A 115 -22.60 -22.69 52.18
CA GLU A 115 -22.14 -21.32 51.92
C GLU A 115 -21.69 -21.15 50.46
N ARG A 116 -21.00 -22.16 49.90
CA ARG A 116 -20.54 -22.14 48.51
C ARG A 116 -21.72 -22.16 47.55
N LYS A 117 -22.69 -23.05 47.78
CA LYS A 117 -23.90 -23.16 46.96
C LYS A 117 -24.71 -21.85 47.01
N THR A 118 -24.84 -21.28 48.19
CA THR A 118 -25.53 -19.98 48.38
C THR A 118 -24.84 -18.88 47.60
N LYS A 119 -23.50 -18.77 47.71
CA LYS A 119 -22.70 -17.78 46.98
C LYS A 119 -22.79 -17.94 45.46
N LEU A 120 -22.69 -19.16 44.95
CA LEU A 120 -22.81 -19.43 43.51
C LEU A 120 -24.20 -19.11 42.96
N THR A 121 -25.24 -19.42 43.74
CA THR A 121 -26.63 -19.11 43.35
C THR A 121 -26.87 -17.60 43.31
N ALA A 122 -26.30 -16.86 44.25
CA ALA A 122 -26.38 -15.40 44.27
C ALA A 122 -25.67 -14.74 43.06
N ILE A 123 -24.52 -15.26 42.65
CA ILE A 123 -23.74 -14.72 41.53
C ILE A 123 -24.33 -15.09 40.16
N ARG A 124 -25.09 -16.19 40.08
CA ARG A 124 -25.62 -16.73 38.81
C ARG A 124 -26.41 -15.69 38.01
N GLU A 125 -27.36 -15.03 38.65
CA GLU A 125 -28.26 -14.08 37.98
C GLU A 125 -27.50 -12.87 37.44
N GLU A 126 -26.56 -12.36 38.24
CA GLU A 126 -25.70 -11.25 37.84
C GLU A 126 -24.84 -11.62 36.62
N LYS A 127 -24.26 -12.83 36.62
CA LYS A 127 -23.46 -13.33 35.48
C LYS A 127 -24.29 -13.47 34.20
N LEU A 128 -25.50 -13.99 34.30
CA LEU A 128 -26.40 -14.13 33.15
C LEU A 128 -26.79 -12.77 32.57
N ARG A 129 -27.14 -11.81 33.44
CA ARG A 129 -27.46 -10.45 33.00
C ARG A 129 -26.28 -9.74 32.36
N ASN A 130 -25.09 -9.84 32.96
CA ASN A 130 -23.88 -9.23 32.41
C ASN A 130 -23.50 -9.85 31.06
N ALA A 131 -23.62 -11.18 30.92
CA ALA A 131 -23.41 -11.87 29.65
C ALA A 131 -24.41 -11.44 28.57
N TYR A 132 -25.69 -11.32 28.93
CA TYR A 132 -26.72 -10.83 28.02
C TYR A 132 -26.42 -9.41 27.53
N ASN A 133 -26.13 -8.49 28.45
CA ASN A 133 -25.81 -7.10 28.12
C ASN A 133 -24.57 -7.01 27.22
N PHE A 134 -23.55 -7.82 27.49
CA PHE A 134 -22.33 -7.85 26.71
C PHE A 134 -22.55 -8.32 25.26
N VAL A 135 -23.39 -9.34 25.05
CA VAL A 135 -23.72 -9.83 23.70
C VAL A 135 -24.62 -8.84 22.95
N MET A 136 -25.50 -8.14 23.66
CA MET A 136 -26.47 -7.23 23.07
C MET A 136 -25.93 -5.80 22.88
N ASP A 137 -24.76 -5.47 23.41
CA ASP A 137 -24.14 -4.14 23.27
C ASP A 137 -23.65 -3.93 21.82
N PRO A 138 -24.22 -2.96 21.07
CA PRO A 138 -23.80 -2.66 19.70
C PRO A 138 -22.35 -2.16 19.60
N GLY A 139 -21.75 -1.70 20.70
CA GLY A 139 -20.35 -1.26 20.76
C GLY A 139 -19.34 -2.40 20.82
N TYR A 140 -19.77 -3.62 21.17
CA TYR A 140 -18.94 -4.82 21.18
C TYR A 140 -18.95 -5.47 19.78
N ILE A 141 -18.46 -4.72 18.79
CA ILE A 141 -18.12 -5.32 17.49
C ILE A 141 -16.86 -6.14 17.73
N VAL A 142 -17.04 -7.45 17.96
CA VAL A 142 -15.99 -8.42 17.69
C VAL A 142 -15.56 -8.17 16.25
N ASP A 143 -14.29 -7.85 16.08
CA ASP A 143 -13.62 -7.66 14.79
C ASP A 143 -14.13 -8.75 13.82
N VAL A 144 -15.05 -8.40 12.91
CA VAL A 144 -15.80 -9.36 12.07
C VAL A 144 -14.84 -10.18 11.20
N ASP A 145 -13.65 -9.64 10.96
CA ASP A 145 -12.58 -10.26 10.20
C ASP A 145 -11.68 -11.20 11.04
N LYS A 146 -11.87 -11.23 12.36
CA LYS A 146 -11.27 -12.24 13.25
C LYS A 146 -12.35 -13.24 13.63
N THR A 147 -12.57 -14.22 12.75
CA THR A 147 -13.02 -15.53 13.20
C THR A 147 -11.92 -16.14 14.09
N THR A 148 -11.83 -15.69 15.34
CA THR A 148 -11.13 -16.42 16.39
C THR A 148 -11.89 -17.71 16.59
N TYR A 149 -11.34 -18.78 16.00
CA TYR A 149 -11.78 -20.15 16.15
C TYR A 149 -11.79 -20.50 17.64
N SER A 150 -12.91 -21.00 18.16
CA SER A 150 -13.19 -21.07 19.60
C SER A 150 -12.30 -22.03 20.40
N ASP A 151 -11.48 -22.85 19.74
CA ASP A 151 -10.64 -23.84 20.41
C ASP A 151 -9.44 -23.23 21.16
N GLU A 152 -9.00 -22.01 20.82
CA GLU A 152 -7.85 -21.38 21.49
C GLU A 152 -8.21 -20.67 22.82
N LEU A 153 -9.48 -20.68 23.22
CA LEU A 153 -9.98 -19.96 24.40
C LEU A 153 -9.88 -20.76 25.72
N PHE A 154 -9.51 -22.05 25.67
CA PHE A 154 -9.53 -22.95 26.82
C PHE A 154 -8.21 -23.66 27.15
N GLU A 155 -7.07 -23.22 26.61
CA GLU A 155 -5.73 -23.68 27.05
C GLU A 155 -5.08 -22.75 28.09
#